data_AF-A0A518LJA1-F1
#
_entry.id   AF-A0A518LJA1-F1
#
_cell.length_a   1.000
_cell.length_b   1.000
_cell.length_c   1.000
_cell.angle_alpha   90.00
_cell.angle_beta   90.00
_cell.angle_gamma   90.00
#
_symmetry.space_group_name_H-M   'P 1'
#
loop_
_entity.id
_entity.type
_entity.pdbx_description
1 polymer ?
#
loop_
_entity_poly.entity_id
_entity_poly.type
_entity_poly.pdbx_seq_one_letter_code
_entity_poly.pdbx_strand_id
1 'polypeptide(L)'
;MNPDDTIVAISSAAGAAARGIVRLSGPAAMDVASGVFDASSATAWPPEAEAMPTQSESMSPSSADASCDPARRTAAQASASKCVEGFVRVGRFRLPGFALVFRAPRSYTAQDVVELHFLGAPVLLGWVVEACIAAGARRAEPGEFTLRAVLAGRMDLSQAHGVAGMIAARSDMQLRAAERLLHGELSRVAGAARERLADLLSLVEGALDFAEEPIEFIMPGQLRDGLMEVRKALAATTAAGVRAERWDQLPRVVIAGRPNAGKSSLLNRMTGLDRAICAPVAGTTRDVLSAPLRLGETECLLIDVAGVGDAVDSLDAQAQRAARDALKSADLVVWVENVTESDPARRAELPVFDVPCLFVGNKCDLLGAPRAAKATGYDLLVSATTGAGLDELKTALAARLQDRESAVSDSAVALMSEHRAALDSALEALNRAIGLATASGETLADADLVAAELRIAAEELGVLAGREDTEDLLGRIFSRFCVGK
;
A
#
# COMPACT_ATOMS: atom_id res chain seq x y z
N MET A 1 -25.53 -3.89 -2.07
CA MET A 1 -25.15 -2.72 -2.90
C MET A 1 -25.82 -2.87 -4.26
N ASN A 2 -26.37 -1.82 -4.87
CA ASN A 2 -27.11 -1.92 -6.14
C ASN A 2 -26.36 -1.16 -7.26
N PRO A 3 -25.73 -1.85 -8.24
CA PRO A 3 -24.99 -1.18 -9.32
C PRO A 3 -25.90 -0.35 -10.26
N ASP A 4 -27.21 -0.56 -10.21
CA ASP A 4 -28.19 0.13 -11.03
C ASP A 4 -28.63 1.49 -10.46
N ASP A 5 -28.17 1.86 -9.26
CA ASP A 5 -28.41 3.18 -8.71
C ASP A 5 -27.31 4.19 -9.07
N THR A 6 -27.64 5.48 -8.94
CA THR A 6 -26.69 6.58 -9.13
C THR A 6 -26.24 7.11 -7.80
N ILE A 7 -24.93 7.15 -7.57
CA ILE A 7 -24.32 7.62 -6.33
C ILE A 7 -23.72 9.01 -6.45
N VAL A 8 -23.67 9.73 -5.33
CA VAL A 8 -23.04 11.05 -5.21
C VAL A 8 -22.20 11.17 -3.95
N ALA A 9 -21.05 11.83 -4.05
CA ALA A 9 -20.21 12.20 -2.92
C ALA A 9 -19.31 13.41 -3.20
N ILE A 10 -18.74 13.97 -2.14
CA ILE A 10 -17.64 14.94 -2.24
C ILE A 10 -16.36 14.12 -2.49
N SER A 11 -15.64 14.40 -3.57
CA SER A 11 -14.40 13.70 -3.96
C SER A 11 -13.13 14.50 -3.68
N SER A 12 -13.24 15.73 -3.19
CA SER A 12 -12.11 16.55 -2.71
C SER A 12 -11.82 16.31 -1.23
N ALA A 13 -10.59 16.60 -0.79
CA ALA A 13 -10.20 16.53 0.61
C ALA A 13 -11.11 17.37 1.51
N ALA A 14 -11.29 16.94 2.76
CA ALA A 14 -12.06 17.69 3.74
C ALA A 14 -11.36 19.02 4.09
N GLY A 15 -12.16 20.07 4.30
CA GLY A 15 -11.67 21.40 4.66
C GLY A 15 -11.97 22.46 3.60
N ALA A 16 -11.59 23.71 3.90
CA ALA A 16 -11.75 24.82 2.98
C ALA A 16 -10.64 24.79 1.91
N ALA A 17 -11.02 24.88 0.64
CA ALA A 17 -10.10 24.89 -0.49
C ALA A 17 -10.59 25.82 -1.61
N ALA A 18 -9.68 26.21 -2.50
CA ALA A 18 -10.03 27.01 -3.68
C ALA A 18 -11.02 26.29 -4.59
N ARG A 19 -10.98 24.96 -4.63
CA ARG A 19 -11.88 24.12 -5.41
C ARG A 19 -12.36 22.92 -4.61
N GLY A 20 -13.60 22.52 -4.85
CA GLY A 20 -14.21 21.30 -4.34
C GLY A 20 -14.93 20.56 -5.45
N ILE A 21 -14.95 19.24 -5.34
CA ILE A 21 -15.48 18.35 -6.39
C ILE A 21 -16.62 17.53 -5.79
N VAL A 22 -17.78 17.56 -6.45
CA VAL A 22 -18.89 16.63 -6.19
C VAL A 22 -18.97 15.66 -7.37
N ARG A 23 -18.82 14.37 -7.12
CA ARG A 23 -18.80 13.33 -8.16
C ARG A 23 -20.11 12.54 -8.11
N LEU A 24 -20.70 12.34 -9.28
CA LEU A 24 -21.84 11.48 -9.56
C LEU A 24 -21.37 10.27 -10.37
N SER A 25 -21.92 9.08 -10.10
CA SER A 25 -21.69 7.90 -10.94
C SER A 25 -22.89 6.98 -10.96
N GLY A 26 -23.27 6.48 -12.14
CA GLY A 26 -24.36 5.54 -12.33
C GLY A 26 -25.21 5.86 -13.56
N PRO A 27 -26.25 5.06 -13.84
CA PRO A 27 -27.03 5.16 -15.07
C PRO A 27 -27.78 6.50 -15.22
N ALA A 28 -28.17 7.14 -14.12
CA ALA A 28 -28.86 8.44 -14.11
C ALA A 28 -27.93 9.62 -13.77
N ALA A 29 -26.59 9.43 -13.78
CA ALA A 29 -25.65 10.48 -13.39
C ALA A 29 -25.81 11.76 -14.22
N MET A 30 -26.08 11.61 -15.52
CA MET A 30 -26.29 12.73 -16.44
C MET A 30 -27.61 13.45 -16.19
N ASP A 31 -28.70 12.69 -16.00
CA ASP A 31 -30.02 13.26 -15.74
C ASP A 31 -30.03 14.03 -14.42
N VAL A 32 -29.47 13.42 -13.36
CA VAL A 32 -29.30 14.08 -12.06
C VAL A 32 -28.48 15.36 -12.19
N ALA A 33 -27.33 15.30 -12.89
CA ALA A 33 -26.48 16.46 -13.04
C ALA A 33 -27.15 17.58 -13.84
N SER A 34 -27.86 17.24 -14.93
CA SER A 34 -28.57 18.21 -15.76
C SER A 34 -29.76 18.86 -15.05
N GLY A 35 -30.40 18.14 -14.12
CA GLY A 35 -31.47 18.68 -13.26
C GLY A 35 -30.98 19.64 -12.17
N VAL A 36 -29.71 19.53 -11.78
CA VAL A 36 -29.10 20.36 -10.71
C VAL A 36 -28.25 21.51 -11.25
N PHE A 37 -27.60 21.32 -12.40
CA PHE A 37 -26.63 22.25 -12.95
C PHE A 37 -27.13 22.90 -14.25
N ASP A 38 -27.37 24.20 -14.17
CA ASP A 38 -27.80 25.06 -15.28
C ASP A 38 -26.59 25.34 -16.19
N ALA A 39 -26.54 24.67 -17.34
CA ALA A 39 -25.53 24.91 -18.36
C ALA A 39 -25.68 26.30 -19.00
N SER A 40 -24.56 26.97 -19.25
CA SER A 40 -24.54 28.19 -20.05
C SER A 40 -24.88 27.86 -21.51
N SER A 41 -25.59 28.74 -22.22
CA SER A 41 -26.11 28.49 -23.57
C SER A 41 -25.04 28.16 -24.63
N ALA A 42 -23.75 28.37 -24.32
CA ALA A 42 -22.62 28.06 -25.18
C ALA A 42 -22.03 26.65 -24.95
N THR A 43 -22.39 25.97 -23.87
CA THR A 43 -21.88 24.62 -23.52
C THR A 43 -23.05 23.71 -23.16
N ALA A 44 -23.77 23.18 -24.15
CA ALA A 44 -24.85 22.23 -23.88
C ALA A 44 -24.33 20.88 -23.36
N TRP A 45 -25.13 20.18 -22.56
CA TRP A 45 -24.85 18.81 -22.14
C TRP A 45 -24.66 17.90 -23.36
N PRO A 46 -23.65 17.01 -23.37
CA PRO A 46 -23.41 16.15 -24.51
C PRO A 46 -24.57 15.15 -24.69
N PRO A 47 -25.05 14.95 -25.94
CA PRO A 47 -26.08 13.96 -26.22
C PRO A 47 -25.62 12.55 -25.82
N GLU A 48 -26.58 11.62 -25.68
CA GLU A 48 -26.27 10.19 -25.50
C GLU A 48 -25.33 9.73 -26.62
N ALA A 49 -24.31 8.95 -26.27
CA ALA A 49 -23.42 8.39 -27.27
C ALA A 49 -24.19 7.38 -28.12
N GLU A 50 -24.24 7.58 -29.43
CA GLU A 50 -24.73 6.54 -30.35
C GLU A 50 -23.88 5.28 -30.12
N ALA A 51 -24.54 4.14 -29.92
CA ALA A 51 -23.90 2.84 -29.79
C ALA A 51 -23.09 2.57 -31.06
N MET A 52 -21.77 2.76 -30.99
CA MET A 52 -20.89 2.37 -32.08
C MET A 52 -20.86 0.83 -32.17
N PRO A 53 -20.97 0.25 -33.37
CA PRO A 53 -20.95 -1.20 -33.53
C PRO A 53 -19.64 -1.77 -32.99
N THR A 54 -19.77 -2.88 -32.28
CA THR A 54 -18.66 -3.71 -31.82
C THR A 54 -17.73 -4.02 -33.00
N GLN A 55 -16.52 -3.46 -33.00
CA GLN A 55 -15.50 -3.79 -33.99
C GLN A 55 -14.99 -5.21 -33.73
N SER A 56 -15.69 -6.20 -34.27
CA SER A 56 -15.16 -7.52 -34.58
C SER A 56 -14.79 -7.53 -36.06
N GLU A 57 -13.70 -6.87 -36.45
CA GLU A 57 -13.12 -7.11 -37.77
C GLU A 57 -11.61 -7.27 -37.68
N SER A 58 -11.20 -8.44 -38.17
CA SER A 58 -9.84 -8.97 -38.28
C SER A 58 -8.88 -8.00 -38.96
N MET A 59 -7.83 -7.59 -38.26
CA MET A 59 -6.65 -7.00 -38.89
C MET A 59 -5.79 -8.10 -39.49
N SER A 60 -5.74 -8.15 -40.82
CA SER A 60 -4.62 -8.75 -41.55
C SER A 60 -3.58 -7.66 -41.86
N PRO A 61 -2.27 -7.96 -41.90
CA PRO A 61 -1.25 -6.94 -42.05
C PRO A 61 -0.85 -6.74 -43.51
N SER A 62 -0.89 -5.52 -44.03
CA SER A 62 0.01 -5.15 -45.13
C SER A 62 0.40 -3.68 -45.15
N SER A 63 1.72 -3.50 -45.12
CA SER A 63 2.56 -2.43 -45.70
C SER A 63 2.32 -0.96 -45.33
N ALA A 64 3.29 -0.49 -44.57
CA ALA A 64 3.81 0.87 -44.48
C ALA A 64 3.70 1.70 -45.76
N ASP A 65 3.25 2.96 -45.61
CA ASP A 65 4.11 4.09 -45.96
C ASP A 65 3.70 5.37 -45.23
N ALA A 66 4.71 6.17 -44.95
CA ALA A 66 4.73 7.21 -43.94
C ALA A 66 4.25 8.58 -44.44
N SER A 67 3.35 9.21 -43.67
CA SER A 67 3.39 10.66 -43.44
C SER A 67 2.98 10.95 -42.00
N CYS A 68 3.98 10.98 -41.11
CA CYS A 68 3.82 11.29 -39.70
C CYS A 68 3.66 12.81 -39.55
N ASP A 69 2.42 13.29 -39.58
CA ASP A 69 2.10 14.66 -39.16
C ASP A 69 1.66 14.63 -37.67
N PRO A 70 2.54 15.03 -36.72
CA PRO A 70 2.28 14.96 -35.28
C PRO A 70 1.15 15.91 -34.84
N ALA A 71 0.73 16.87 -35.66
CA ALA A 71 -0.36 17.79 -35.34
C ALA A 71 -1.76 17.20 -35.59
N ARG A 72 -1.89 16.13 -36.39
CA ARG A 72 -3.18 15.46 -36.62
C ARG A 72 -3.52 14.40 -35.57
N ARG A 73 -2.52 13.83 -34.89
CA ARG A 73 -2.75 12.85 -33.81
C ARG A 73 -3.21 13.49 -32.50
N THR A 74 -2.89 14.75 -32.25
CA THR A 74 -3.30 15.48 -31.04
C THR A 74 -4.77 15.93 -31.04
N ALA A 75 -5.42 16.05 -32.20
CA ALA A 75 -6.85 16.38 -32.27
C ALA A 75 -7.77 15.16 -32.10
N ALA A 76 -7.33 13.96 -32.49
CA ALA A 76 -8.13 12.73 -32.41
C ALA A 76 -8.12 12.07 -31.01
N GLN A 77 -7.20 12.47 -30.12
CA GLN A 77 -7.13 11.98 -28.73
C GLN A 77 -7.71 12.97 -27.70
N ALA A 78 -8.17 14.16 -28.14
CA ALA A 78 -8.72 15.20 -27.27
C ALA A 78 -10.26 15.23 -27.27
N SER A 79 -10.94 14.15 -26.84
CA SER A 79 -12.37 14.22 -26.47
C SER A 79 -12.88 12.97 -25.74
N ALA A 80 -12.41 12.72 -24.52
CA ALA A 80 -13.08 11.76 -23.62
C ALA A 80 -13.90 12.47 -22.53
N SER A 81 -13.50 13.67 -22.14
CA SER A 81 -14.23 14.52 -21.20
C SER A 81 -14.63 15.84 -21.84
N LYS A 82 -15.92 16.17 -21.76
CA LYS A 82 -16.44 17.48 -22.17
C LYS A 82 -16.66 18.33 -20.93
N CYS A 83 -16.15 19.57 -20.99
CA CYS A 83 -16.34 20.57 -19.95
C CYS A 83 -17.59 21.40 -20.26
N VAL A 84 -18.47 21.55 -19.27
CA VAL A 84 -19.72 22.31 -19.35
C VAL A 84 -19.63 23.44 -18.33
N GLU A 85 -19.70 24.70 -18.76
CA GLU A 85 -19.68 25.85 -17.86
C GLU A 85 -21.11 26.24 -17.46
N GLY A 86 -21.31 26.63 -16.21
CA GLY A 86 -22.65 26.92 -15.73
C GLY A 86 -22.69 27.27 -14.26
N PHE A 87 -23.82 26.98 -13.63
CA PHE A 87 -24.03 27.26 -12.22
C PHE A 87 -25.06 26.33 -11.59
N VAL A 88 -24.98 26.16 -10.27
CA VAL A 88 -26.02 25.49 -9.47
C VAL A 88 -26.77 26.55 -8.67
N ARG A 89 -28.10 26.41 -8.59
CA ARG A 89 -28.92 27.18 -7.65
C ARG A 89 -29.14 26.37 -6.40
N VAL A 90 -28.62 26.85 -5.27
CA VAL A 90 -28.90 26.26 -3.96
C VAL A 90 -29.48 27.33 -3.03
N GLY A 91 -30.75 27.16 -2.68
CA GLY A 91 -31.48 28.17 -1.91
C GLY A 91 -31.47 29.52 -2.62
N ARG A 92 -30.89 30.54 -1.97
CA ARG A 92 -30.73 31.90 -2.55
C ARG A 92 -29.44 32.10 -3.34
N PHE A 93 -28.53 31.13 -3.34
CA PHE A 93 -27.20 31.29 -3.93
C PHE A 93 -27.14 30.75 -5.34
N ARG A 94 -26.43 31.48 -6.21
CA ARG A 94 -26.05 31.04 -7.55
C ARG A 94 -24.55 30.73 -7.52
N LEU A 95 -24.21 29.45 -7.59
CA LEU A 95 -22.84 28.97 -7.47
C LEU A 95 -22.27 28.72 -8.87
N PRO A 96 -21.40 29.59 -9.40
CA PRO A 96 -20.74 29.34 -10.68
C PRO A 96 -19.76 28.16 -10.54
N GLY A 97 -19.66 27.37 -11.59
CA GLY A 97 -18.78 26.21 -11.65
C GLY A 97 -18.73 25.62 -13.05
N PHE A 98 -18.11 24.46 -13.16
CA PHE A 98 -18.11 23.68 -14.38
C PHE A 98 -18.32 22.19 -14.08
N ALA A 99 -18.88 21.47 -15.04
CA ALA A 99 -19.06 20.03 -14.99
C ALA A 99 -18.09 19.36 -15.97
N LEU A 100 -17.44 18.28 -15.54
CA LEU A 100 -16.71 17.35 -16.40
C LEU A 100 -17.55 16.10 -16.59
N VAL A 101 -17.80 15.74 -17.85
CA VAL A 101 -18.61 14.58 -18.21
C VAL A 101 -17.72 13.46 -18.73
N PHE A 102 -17.86 12.26 -18.16
CA PHE A 102 -17.20 11.03 -18.62
C PHE A 102 -18.29 9.99 -18.92
N ARG A 103 -18.32 9.48 -20.16
CA ARG A 103 -19.31 8.48 -20.57
C ARG A 103 -18.78 7.06 -20.39
N ALA A 104 -19.66 6.13 -20.03
CA ALA A 104 -19.37 4.71 -20.03
C ALA A 104 -18.89 4.25 -21.43
N PRO A 105 -17.97 3.28 -21.53
CA PRO A 105 -17.19 2.67 -20.44
C PRO A 105 -15.92 3.46 -20.07
N ARG A 106 -15.72 4.67 -20.64
CA ARG A 106 -14.49 5.47 -20.53
C ARG A 106 -14.52 6.42 -19.32
N SER A 107 -14.80 5.85 -18.15
CA SER A 107 -14.80 6.56 -16.87
C SER A 107 -14.08 5.76 -15.79
N TYR A 108 -13.94 6.35 -14.60
CA TYR A 108 -13.30 5.67 -13.46
C TYR A 108 -14.06 4.39 -13.05
N THR A 109 -15.38 4.48 -12.96
CA THR A 109 -16.27 3.38 -12.54
C THR A 109 -16.77 2.52 -13.70
N ALA A 110 -16.34 2.82 -14.94
CA ALA A 110 -16.90 2.33 -16.20
C ALA A 110 -18.41 2.63 -16.42
N GLN A 111 -19.05 3.40 -15.54
CA GLN A 111 -20.40 3.93 -15.72
C GLN A 111 -20.36 5.40 -16.19
N ASP A 112 -21.50 6.00 -16.48
CA ASP A 112 -21.52 7.46 -16.66
C ASP A 112 -21.12 8.15 -15.35
N VAL A 113 -20.22 9.14 -15.47
CA VAL A 113 -19.68 9.92 -14.36
C VAL A 113 -19.74 11.40 -14.70
N VAL A 114 -20.23 12.19 -13.75
CA VAL A 114 -20.20 13.65 -13.82
C VAL A 114 -19.48 14.20 -12.60
N GLU A 115 -18.49 15.06 -12.82
CA GLU A 115 -17.83 15.80 -11.75
C GLU A 115 -18.23 17.26 -11.81
N LEU A 116 -18.80 17.78 -10.71
CA LEU A 116 -19.17 19.18 -10.57
C LEU A 116 -18.10 19.91 -9.74
N HIS A 117 -17.51 20.96 -10.31
CA HIS A 117 -16.40 21.70 -9.74
C HIS A 117 -16.84 23.10 -9.30
N PHE A 118 -16.70 23.40 -8.00
CA PHE A 118 -17.09 24.68 -7.36
C PHE A 118 -16.01 25.20 -6.42
N LEU A 119 -16.25 26.32 -5.74
CA LEU A 119 -15.48 26.71 -4.56
C LEU A 119 -15.55 25.61 -3.49
N GLY A 120 -14.40 25.26 -2.92
CA GLY A 120 -14.24 24.19 -1.93
C GLY A 120 -14.67 24.59 -0.52
N ALA A 121 -15.85 25.18 -0.35
CA ALA A 121 -16.42 25.41 0.97
C ALA A 121 -17.26 24.19 1.39
N PRO A 122 -16.94 23.49 2.50
CA PRO A 122 -17.61 22.24 2.87
C PRO A 122 -19.14 22.32 2.93
N VAL A 123 -19.68 23.44 3.42
CA VAL A 123 -21.12 23.68 3.49
C VAL A 123 -21.76 23.77 2.10
N LEU A 124 -21.10 24.44 1.16
CA LEU A 124 -21.59 24.57 -0.22
C LEU A 124 -21.61 23.21 -0.93
N LEU A 125 -20.51 22.46 -0.81
CA LEU A 125 -20.41 21.12 -1.41
C LEU A 125 -21.46 20.18 -0.80
N GLY A 126 -21.69 20.25 0.52
CA GLY A 126 -22.74 19.51 1.19
C GLY A 126 -24.12 19.81 0.63
N TRP A 127 -24.44 21.09 0.38
CA TRP A 127 -25.73 21.45 -0.24
C TRP A 127 -25.87 20.96 -1.67
N VAL A 128 -24.80 20.97 -2.47
CA VAL A 128 -24.83 20.40 -3.84
C VAL A 128 -25.09 18.90 -3.78
N VAL A 129 -24.48 18.18 -2.83
CA VAL A 129 -24.77 16.75 -2.63
C VAL A 129 -26.23 16.52 -2.28
N GLU A 130 -26.82 17.29 -1.37
CA GLU A 130 -28.24 17.19 -1.03
C GLU A 130 -29.15 17.51 -2.22
N ALA A 131 -28.78 18.48 -3.07
CA ALA A 131 -29.52 18.77 -4.30
C ALA A 131 -29.48 17.59 -5.29
N CYS A 132 -28.33 16.92 -5.43
CA CYS A 132 -28.21 15.72 -6.24
C CYS A 132 -29.03 14.56 -5.68
N ILE A 133 -29.06 14.40 -4.34
CA ILE A 133 -29.88 13.37 -3.69
C ILE A 133 -31.37 13.62 -3.96
N ALA A 134 -31.82 14.87 -3.81
CA ALA A 134 -33.19 15.26 -4.12
C ALA A 134 -33.57 15.05 -5.60
N ALA A 135 -32.58 15.09 -6.50
CA ALA A 135 -32.75 14.83 -7.93
C ALA A 135 -32.67 13.33 -8.32
N GLY A 136 -32.46 12.42 -7.35
CA GLY A 136 -32.53 10.97 -7.58
C GLY A 136 -31.23 10.21 -7.35
N ALA A 137 -30.14 10.86 -6.92
CA ALA A 137 -28.93 10.15 -6.49
C ALA A 137 -29.06 9.62 -5.05
N ARG A 138 -28.25 8.61 -4.72
CA ARG A 138 -28.01 8.13 -3.36
C ARG A 138 -26.64 8.60 -2.89
N ARG A 139 -26.46 8.83 -1.59
CA ARG A 139 -25.15 9.08 -1.02
C ARG A 139 -24.25 7.83 -1.17
N ALA A 140 -23.04 8.00 -1.70
CA ALA A 140 -22.09 6.91 -1.86
C ALA A 140 -21.60 6.37 -0.50
N GLU A 141 -21.37 5.06 -0.43
CA GLU A 141 -20.67 4.40 0.68
C GLU A 141 -19.14 4.60 0.59
N PRO A 142 -18.38 4.36 1.68
CA PRO A 142 -16.92 4.37 1.65
C PRO A 142 -16.36 3.43 0.56
N GLY A 143 -15.50 3.97 -0.32
CA GLY A 143 -14.88 3.21 -1.41
C GLY A 143 -15.81 2.74 -2.54
N GLU A 144 -17.07 3.17 -2.56
CA GLU A 144 -18.06 2.65 -3.50
C GLU A 144 -17.72 2.93 -4.98
N PHE A 145 -17.08 4.06 -5.32
CA PHE A 145 -16.70 4.30 -6.71
C PHE A 145 -15.56 3.36 -7.14
N THR A 146 -14.56 3.15 -6.28
CA THR A 146 -13.47 2.19 -6.56
C THR A 146 -14.02 0.77 -6.68
N LEU A 147 -14.95 0.37 -5.79
CA LEU A 147 -15.61 -0.93 -5.85
C LEU A 147 -16.39 -1.12 -7.17
N ARG A 148 -17.13 -0.11 -7.65
CA ARG A 148 -17.78 -0.17 -8.96
C ARG A 148 -16.79 -0.39 -10.10
N ALA A 149 -15.61 0.23 -10.02
CA ALA A 149 -14.55 0.00 -11.00
C ALA A 149 -14.03 -1.45 -10.98
N VAL A 150 -13.92 -2.06 -9.79
CA VAL A 150 -13.58 -3.48 -9.64
C VAL A 150 -14.65 -4.38 -10.21
N LEU A 151 -15.92 -4.17 -9.84
CA LEU A 151 -17.05 -4.98 -10.33
C LEU A 151 -17.24 -4.88 -11.85
N ALA A 152 -16.91 -3.74 -12.45
CA ALA A 152 -16.94 -3.55 -13.90
C ALA A 152 -15.71 -4.14 -14.63
N GLY A 153 -14.77 -4.76 -13.91
CA GLY A 153 -13.53 -5.31 -14.48
C GLY A 153 -12.57 -4.24 -15.00
N ARG A 154 -12.74 -2.97 -14.59
CA ARG A 154 -11.86 -1.88 -15.00
C ARG A 154 -10.50 -1.95 -14.30
N MET A 155 -10.49 -2.48 -13.09
CA MET A 155 -9.32 -2.74 -12.26
C MET A 155 -9.55 -3.99 -11.42
N ASP A 156 -8.50 -4.69 -11.00
CA ASP A 156 -8.60 -5.77 -10.02
C ASP A 156 -8.48 -5.25 -8.57
N LEU A 157 -8.64 -6.16 -7.60
CA LEU A 157 -8.59 -5.83 -6.18
C LEU A 157 -7.21 -5.32 -5.72
N SER A 158 -6.13 -5.89 -6.28
CA SER A 158 -4.76 -5.46 -6.02
C SER A 158 -4.57 -4.00 -6.48
N GLN A 159 -5.06 -3.65 -7.67
CA GLN A 159 -5.02 -2.29 -8.19
C GLN A 159 -5.86 -1.32 -7.37
N ALA A 160 -7.03 -1.73 -6.86
CA ALA A 160 -7.83 -0.94 -5.94
C ALA A 160 -7.06 -0.61 -4.64
N HIS A 161 -6.33 -1.58 -4.08
CA HIS A 161 -5.40 -1.33 -2.97
C HIS A 161 -4.27 -0.35 -3.36
N GLY A 162 -3.80 -0.40 -4.61
CA GLY A 162 -2.85 0.59 -5.15
C GLY A 162 -3.40 2.02 -5.10
N VAL A 163 -4.69 2.22 -5.45
CA VAL A 163 -5.36 3.53 -5.32
C VAL A 163 -5.37 4.02 -3.88
N ALA A 164 -5.84 3.20 -2.93
CA ALA A 164 -5.82 3.56 -1.50
C ALA A 164 -4.41 3.90 -1.03
N GLY A 165 -3.47 3.08 -1.48
CA GLY A 165 -2.08 3.18 -1.16
C GLY A 165 -1.43 4.50 -1.60
N MET A 166 -1.63 4.93 -2.85
CA MET A 166 -1.08 6.21 -3.35
C MET A 166 -1.60 7.41 -2.54
N ILE A 167 -2.85 7.32 -2.07
CA ILE A 167 -3.46 8.40 -1.30
C ILE A 167 -2.95 8.40 0.15
N ALA A 168 -2.63 7.24 0.69
CA ALA A 168 -2.08 7.09 2.03
C ALA A 168 -0.56 7.32 2.10
N ALA A 169 0.15 7.22 0.97
CA ALA A 169 1.60 7.30 0.89
C ALA A 169 2.15 8.59 1.53
N ARG A 170 3.18 8.43 2.37
CA ARG A 170 3.89 9.51 3.07
C ARG A 170 5.36 9.63 2.67
N SER A 171 5.86 8.73 1.82
CA SER A 171 7.20 8.81 1.24
C SER A 171 7.20 8.43 -0.25
N ASP A 172 8.24 8.85 -0.97
CA ASP A 172 8.40 8.55 -2.40
C ASP A 172 8.42 7.04 -2.67
N MET A 173 9.05 6.26 -1.78
CA MET A 173 9.07 4.80 -1.86
C MET A 173 7.67 4.18 -1.71
N GLN A 174 6.88 4.65 -0.73
CA GLN A 174 5.48 4.19 -0.59
C GLN A 174 4.65 4.55 -1.82
N LEU A 175 4.83 5.76 -2.36
CA LEU A 175 4.11 6.23 -3.55
C LEU A 175 4.46 5.36 -4.78
N ARG A 176 5.75 5.11 -5.04
CA ARG A 176 6.20 4.24 -6.14
C ARG A 176 5.72 2.80 -5.99
N ALA A 177 5.78 2.24 -4.78
CA ALA A 177 5.28 0.90 -4.51
C ALA A 177 3.77 0.79 -4.75
N ALA A 178 3.02 1.85 -4.43
CA ALA A 178 1.57 1.95 -4.64
C ALA A 178 1.23 2.07 -6.13
N GLU A 179 1.98 2.90 -6.84
CA GLU A 179 1.83 3.12 -8.28
C GLU A 179 2.08 1.82 -9.06
N ARG A 180 3.10 1.05 -8.70
CA ARG A 180 3.37 -0.28 -9.27
C ARG A 180 2.23 -1.26 -9.03
N LEU A 181 1.69 -1.27 -7.81
CA LEU A 181 0.52 -2.08 -7.48
C LEU A 181 -0.70 -1.65 -8.33
N LEU A 182 -0.95 -0.34 -8.45
CA LEU A 182 -2.02 0.23 -9.27
C LEU A 182 -1.86 -0.12 -10.76
N HIS A 183 -0.64 -0.14 -11.27
CA HIS A 183 -0.34 -0.55 -12.64
C HIS A 183 -0.40 -2.06 -12.88
N GLY A 184 -0.78 -2.85 -11.85
CA GLY A 184 -1.04 -4.27 -11.98
C GLY A 184 0.21 -5.14 -11.98
N GLU A 185 1.33 -4.66 -11.42
CA GLU A 185 2.57 -5.45 -11.32
C GLU A 185 2.35 -6.78 -10.58
N LEU A 186 1.61 -6.75 -9.46
CA LEU A 186 1.29 -7.98 -8.70
C LEU A 186 0.43 -8.94 -9.54
N SER A 187 -0.59 -8.42 -10.23
CA SER A 187 -1.49 -9.19 -11.09
C SER A 187 -0.76 -9.82 -12.27
N ARG A 188 0.22 -9.10 -12.84
CA ARG A 188 1.08 -9.61 -13.92
C ARG A 188 1.98 -10.75 -13.43
N VAL A 189 2.60 -10.60 -12.26
CA VAL A 189 3.43 -11.64 -11.65
C VAL A 189 2.59 -12.88 -11.30
N ALA A 190 1.45 -12.68 -10.63
CA ALA A 190 0.54 -13.77 -10.26
C ALA A 190 -0.05 -14.46 -11.50
N GLY A 191 -0.44 -13.69 -12.52
CA GLY A 191 -0.96 -14.21 -13.79
C GLY A 191 0.06 -15.08 -14.53
N ALA A 192 1.29 -14.59 -14.69
CA ALA A 192 2.37 -15.37 -15.32
C ALA A 192 2.70 -16.65 -14.53
N ALA A 193 2.70 -16.57 -13.20
CA ALA A 193 2.90 -17.75 -12.35
C ALA A 193 1.75 -18.77 -12.52
N ARG A 194 0.49 -18.31 -12.57
CA ARG A 194 -0.67 -19.18 -12.80
C ARG A 194 -0.64 -19.85 -14.17
N GLU A 195 -0.32 -19.10 -15.23
CA GLU A 195 -0.20 -19.65 -16.58
C GLU A 195 0.88 -20.74 -16.61
N ARG A 196 2.04 -20.46 -16.01
CA ARG A 196 3.10 -21.46 -15.89
C ARG A 196 2.70 -22.69 -15.08
N LEU A 197 1.94 -22.51 -13.99
CA LEU A 197 1.42 -23.63 -13.19
C LEU A 197 0.37 -24.44 -13.93
N ALA A 198 -0.47 -23.80 -14.75
CA ALA A 198 -1.46 -24.48 -15.59
C ALA A 198 -0.76 -25.34 -16.66
N ASP A 199 0.30 -24.83 -17.29
CA ASP A 199 1.11 -25.61 -18.23
C ASP A 199 1.73 -26.85 -17.55
N LEU A 200 2.32 -26.67 -16.36
CA LEU A 200 2.91 -27.77 -15.61
C LEU A 200 1.85 -28.77 -15.14
N LEU A 201 0.69 -28.29 -14.68
CA LEU A 201 -0.43 -29.12 -14.26
C LEU A 201 -0.96 -29.97 -15.42
N SER A 202 -1.10 -29.39 -16.62
CA SER A 202 -1.53 -30.14 -17.80
C SER A 202 -0.57 -31.28 -18.15
N LEU A 203 0.73 -31.09 -17.95
CA LEU A 203 1.73 -32.13 -18.17
C LEU A 203 1.68 -33.23 -17.11
N VAL A 204 1.43 -32.86 -15.84
CA VAL A 204 1.26 -33.82 -14.73
C VAL A 204 -0.03 -34.62 -14.91
N GLU A 205 -1.13 -33.96 -15.28
CA GLU A 205 -2.42 -34.62 -15.55
C GLU A 205 -2.31 -35.57 -16.75
N GLY A 206 -1.59 -35.19 -17.81
CA GLY A 206 -1.28 -36.10 -18.91
C GLY A 206 -0.52 -37.36 -18.45
N ALA A 207 0.43 -37.22 -17.52
CA ALA A 207 1.14 -38.38 -16.96
C ALA A 207 0.22 -39.30 -16.12
N LEU A 208 -0.83 -38.74 -15.50
CA LEU A 208 -1.83 -39.50 -14.74
C LEU A 208 -2.80 -40.25 -15.68
N ASP A 209 -3.35 -39.55 -16.67
CA ASP A 209 -4.37 -40.09 -17.58
C ASP A 209 -3.82 -41.22 -18.47
N PHE A 210 -2.51 -41.20 -18.75
CA PHE A 210 -1.84 -42.14 -19.66
C PHE A 210 -0.74 -42.96 -18.97
N ALA A 211 -0.84 -43.19 -17.66
CA ALA A 211 0.17 -43.91 -16.87
C ALA A 211 0.46 -45.35 -17.35
N GLU A 212 -0.46 -45.97 -18.10
CA GLU A 212 -0.30 -47.31 -18.69
C GLU A 212 0.36 -47.29 -20.08
N GLU A 213 0.50 -46.12 -20.69
CA GLU A 213 1.13 -45.95 -22.00
C GLU A 213 2.62 -45.61 -21.85
N PRO A 214 3.50 -46.05 -22.79
CA PRO A 214 4.94 -45.77 -22.74
C PRO A 214 5.27 -44.32 -23.16
N ILE A 215 4.42 -43.36 -22.81
CA ILE A 215 4.52 -41.95 -23.17
C ILE A 215 4.87 -41.17 -21.91
N GLU A 216 6.07 -40.60 -21.88
CA GLU A 216 6.53 -39.79 -20.77
C GLU A 216 6.17 -38.32 -21.03
N PHE A 217 5.12 -37.83 -20.37
CA PHE A 217 4.61 -36.46 -20.59
C PHE A 217 5.52 -35.39 -19.98
N ILE A 218 6.17 -35.69 -18.85
CA ILE A 218 7.10 -34.77 -18.18
C ILE A 218 8.09 -35.53 -17.28
N MET A 219 9.36 -35.17 -17.38
CA MET A 219 10.38 -35.68 -16.47
C MET A 219 10.29 -34.97 -15.10
N PRO A 220 10.46 -35.66 -13.96
CA PRO A 220 10.47 -35.03 -12.63
C PRO A 220 11.44 -33.85 -12.50
N GLY A 221 12.59 -33.93 -13.18
CA GLY A 221 13.56 -32.83 -13.25
C GLY A 221 13.01 -31.57 -13.94
N GLN A 222 12.31 -31.73 -15.07
CA GLN A 222 11.71 -30.60 -15.81
C GLN A 222 10.58 -29.95 -15.02
N LEU A 223 9.74 -30.76 -14.36
CA LEU A 223 8.70 -30.27 -13.45
C LEU A 223 9.34 -29.46 -12.32
N ARG A 224 10.33 -30.04 -11.63
CA ARG A 224 11.02 -29.40 -10.51
C ARG A 224 11.63 -28.07 -10.91
N ASP A 225 12.32 -28.03 -12.05
CA ASP A 225 12.99 -26.81 -12.51
C ASP A 225 11.94 -25.73 -12.84
N GLY A 226 10.83 -26.08 -13.49
CA GLY A 226 9.70 -25.17 -13.74
C GLY A 226 9.06 -24.65 -12.45
N LEU A 227 8.85 -25.50 -11.45
CA LEU A 227 8.32 -25.09 -10.13
C LEU A 227 9.30 -24.16 -9.38
N MET A 228 10.61 -24.43 -9.47
CA MET A 228 11.63 -23.58 -8.86
C MET A 228 11.68 -22.19 -9.50
N GLU A 229 11.47 -22.06 -10.81
CA GLU A 229 11.36 -20.78 -11.50
C GLU A 229 10.18 -19.96 -10.99
N VAL A 230 8.99 -20.56 -10.92
CA VAL A 230 7.78 -19.90 -10.39
C VAL A 230 8.00 -19.47 -8.95
N ARG A 231 8.49 -20.38 -8.10
CA ARG A 231 8.78 -20.08 -6.69
C ARG A 231 9.77 -18.93 -6.56
N LYS A 232 10.82 -18.88 -7.37
CA LYS A 232 11.83 -17.81 -7.33
C LYS A 232 11.22 -16.45 -7.67
N ALA A 233 10.35 -16.38 -8.67
CA ALA A 233 9.68 -15.14 -9.06
C ALA A 233 8.73 -14.63 -7.95
N LEU A 234 7.94 -15.53 -7.36
CA LEU A 234 7.03 -15.17 -6.26
C LEU A 234 7.81 -14.77 -5.00
N ALA A 235 8.82 -15.54 -4.60
CA ALA A 235 9.63 -15.23 -3.43
C ALA A 235 10.38 -13.90 -3.56
N ALA A 236 10.87 -13.57 -4.76
CA ALA A 236 11.49 -12.27 -5.02
C ALA A 236 10.47 -11.12 -4.84
N THR A 237 9.24 -11.30 -5.31
CA THR A 237 8.16 -10.31 -5.17
C THR A 237 7.76 -10.15 -3.69
N THR A 238 7.59 -11.25 -2.96
CA THR A 238 7.27 -11.21 -1.51
C THR A 238 8.38 -10.56 -0.70
N ALA A 239 9.65 -10.85 -1.01
CA ALA A 239 10.81 -10.30 -0.30
C ALA A 239 11.03 -8.82 -0.60
N ALA A 240 10.86 -8.40 -1.87
CA ALA A 240 10.96 -7.00 -2.26
C ALA A 240 9.73 -6.17 -1.85
N GLY A 241 8.61 -6.83 -1.54
CA GLY A 241 7.35 -6.18 -1.23
C GLY A 241 7.40 -5.32 0.03
N VAL A 242 6.92 -4.08 -0.09
CA VAL A 242 6.78 -3.16 1.04
C VAL A 242 5.46 -3.45 1.73
N ARG A 243 5.51 -3.65 3.05
CA ARG A 243 4.32 -3.84 3.89
C ARG A 243 3.44 -2.60 3.87
N ALA A 244 2.29 -2.70 3.22
CA ALA A 244 1.36 -1.59 3.01
C ALA A 244 0.48 -1.29 4.25
N GLU A 245 0.43 -2.22 5.21
CA GLU A 245 -0.33 -2.07 6.47
C GLU A 245 0.22 -0.99 7.40
N ARG A 246 1.37 -0.40 7.05
CA ARG A 246 2.06 0.63 7.84
C ARG A 246 2.16 1.97 7.12
N TRP A 247 1.52 2.16 5.98
CA TRP A 247 1.65 3.41 5.22
C TRP A 247 0.96 4.61 5.89
N ASP A 248 -0.09 4.34 6.64
CA ASP A 248 -0.75 5.33 7.48
C ASP A 248 0.04 5.64 8.77
N GLN A 249 1.03 4.81 9.11
CA GLN A 249 1.84 4.90 10.32
C GLN A 249 3.20 5.54 10.06
N LEU A 250 3.70 6.26 11.06
CA LEU A 250 5.06 6.78 11.05
C LEU A 250 6.07 5.64 11.27
N PRO A 251 7.25 5.66 10.62
CA PRO A 251 8.35 4.73 10.90
C PRO A 251 8.65 4.66 12.39
N ARG A 252 8.84 3.46 12.94
CA ARG A 252 8.98 3.26 14.40
C ARG A 252 10.46 3.23 14.80
N VAL A 253 10.90 4.25 15.53
CA VAL A 253 12.24 4.29 16.12
C VAL A 253 12.14 3.88 17.59
N VAL A 254 12.71 2.72 17.94
CA VAL A 254 12.67 2.20 19.32
C VAL A 254 13.96 2.54 20.05
N ILE A 255 13.85 3.28 21.15
CA ILE A 255 14.93 3.56 22.09
C ILE A 255 15.01 2.39 23.07
N ALA A 256 16.04 1.57 22.91
CA ALA A 256 16.37 0.45 23.79
C ALA A 256 17.71 0.70 24.49
N GLY A 257 18.06 -0.12 25.47
CA GLY A 257 19.33 0.00 26.20
C GLY A 257 19.22 -0.36 27.67
N ARG A 258 20.37 -0.35 28.35
CA ARG A 258 20.48 -0.76 29.76
C ARG A 258 19.60 0.09 30.69
N PRO A 259 19.24 -0.43 31.88
CA PRO A 259 18.64 0.38 32.94
C PRO A 259 19.47 1.64 33.23
N ASN A 260 18.83 2.76 33.59
CA ASN A 260 19.49 4.04 33.93
C ASN A 260 20.35 4.71 32.83
N ALA A 261 20.30 4.22 31.59
CA ALA A 261 20.95 4.83 30.43
C ALA A 261 20.36 6.19 30.01
N GLY A 262 19.21 6.59 30.55
CA GLY A 262 18.56 7.88 30.26
C GLY A 262 17.68 7.90 29.00
N LYS A 263 17.07 6.75 28.65
CA LYS A 263 16.19 6.58 27.48
C LYS A 263 14.97 7.50 27.49
N SER A 264 14.20 7.52 28.59
CA SER A 264 13.02 8.38 28.73
C SER A 264 13.39 9.88 28.72
N SER A 265 14.54 10.23 29.32
CA SER A 265 15.08 11.59 29.26
C SER A 265 15.43 12.00 27.84
N LEU A 266 16.01 11.09 27.06
CA LEU A 266 16.33 11.30 25.65
C LEU A 266 15.05 11.51 24.83
N LEU A 267 14.02 10.66 25.02
CA LEU A 267 12.73 10.79 24.34
C LEU A 267 12.07 12.16 24.61
N ASN A 268 11.94 12.54 25.88
CA ASN A 268 11.31 13.81 26.26
C ASN A 268 12.05 15.01 25.67
N ARG A 269 13.39 14.99 25.72
CA ARG A 269 14.23 16.07 25.19
C ARG A 269 14.14 16.17 23.67
N MET A 270 14.15 15.04 22.95
CA MET A 270 14.08 15.02 21.49
C MET A 270 12.73 15.49 20.96
N THR A 271 11.65 15.12 21.65
CA THR A 271 10.26 15.44 21.27
C THR A 271 9.80 16.82 21.75
N GLY A 272 10.52 17.43 22.70
CA GLY A 272 10.16 18.72 23.29
C GLY A 272 8.92 18.65 24.20
N LEU A 273 8.51 17.44 24.58
CA LEU A 273 7.36 17.19 25.46
C LEU A 273 7.87 16.85 26.87
N ASP A 274 7.44 17.63 27.88
CA ASP A 274 7.76 17.36 29.29
C ASP A 274 7.07 16.10 29.83
N ARG A 275 6.04 15.62 29.12
CA ARG A 275 5.40 14.31 29.33
C ARG A 275 5.13 13.68 27.97
N ALA A 276 5.84 12.59 27.68
CA ALA A 276 5.49 11.70 26.58
C ALA A 276 4.00 11.33 26.66
N ILE A 277 3.23 11.76 25.67
CA ILE A 277 1.80 11.48 25.60
C ILE A 277 1.68 10.02 25.20
N CYS A 278 1.06 9.16 26.02
CA CYS A 278 0.63 7.84 25.57
C CYS A 278 -0.48 8.03 24.52
N ALA A 279 -0.11 8.28 23.26
CA ALA A 279 -1.05 8.19 22.16
C ALA A 279 -1.49 6.72 22.04
N PRO A 280 -2.79 6.40 22.03
CA PRO A 280 -3.23 5.05 21.75
C PRO A 280 -2.84 4.71 20.30
N VAL A 281 -1.87 3.81 20.14
CA VAL A 281 -1.51 3.22 18.83
C VAL A 281 -2.04 1.79 18.82
N ALA A 282 -2.69 1.39 17.73
CA ALA A 282 -3.16 0.01 17.56
C ALA A 282 -1.97 -0.95 17.69
N GLY A 283 -2.03 -1.88 18.66
CA GLY A 283 -0.97 -2.84 18.92
C GLY A 283 0.13 -2.37 19.90
N THR A 284 0.00 -1.21 20.55
CA THR A 284 0.84 -0.86 21.71
C THR A 284 0.04 -0.95 23.01
N THR A 285 0.65 -1.49 24.07
CA THR A 285 0.06 -1.42 25.42
C THR A 285 0.28 -0.02 26.00
N ARG A 286 -0.54 0.40 26.98
CA ARG A 286 -0.40 1.70 27.67
C ARG A 286 0.95 1.91 28.38
N ASP A 287 1.77 0.86 28.43
CA ASP A 287 3.00 0.77 29.22
C ASP A 287 4.24 1.23 28.43
N VAL A 288 4.10 1.61 27.15
CA VAL A 288 5.20 2.09 26.31
C VAL A 288 5.00 3.57 25.98
N LEU A 289 5.99 4.40 26.33
CA LEU A 289 5.98 5.82 26.00
C LEU A 289 6.29 6.00 24.51
N SER A 290 5.47 6.78 23.80
CA SER A 290 5.72 7.07 22.39
C SER A 290 5.32 8.49 22.03
N ALA A 291 6.00 9.09 21.06
CA ALA A 291 5.66 10.43 20.56
C ALA A 291 6.16 10.62 19.13
N PRO A 292 5.40 11.33 18.26
CA PRO A 292 5.89 11.70 16.95
C PRO A 292 7.10 12.64 17.08
N LEU A 293 8.11 12.40 16.26
CA LEU A 293 9.34 13.17 16.20
C LEU A 293 9.57 13.61 14.75
N ARG A 294 9.76 14.92 14.56
CA ARG A 294 10.16 15.48 13.27
C ARG A 294 11.68 15.45 13.11
N LEU A 295 12.13 14.89 11.99
CA LEU A 295 13.51 14.71 11.57
C LEU A 295 13.75 15.49 10.26
N GLY A 296 13.63 16.82 10.31
CA GLY A 296 13.68 17.67 9.12
C GLY A 296 12.43 17.52 8.24
N GLU A 297 12.60 16.92 7.06
CA GLU A 297 11.51 16.63 6.10
C GLU A 297 10.81 15.30 6.38
N THR A 298 11.41 14.41 7.17
CA THR A 298 10.84 13.12 7.56
C THR A 298 10.23 13.20 8.97
N GLU A 299 9.22 12.36 9.25
CA GLU A 299 8.65 12.18 10.59
C GLU A 299 8.74 10.70 10.98
N CYS A 300 8.91 10.43 12.28
CA CYS A 300 8.92 9.07 12.83
C CYS A 300 8.16 9.02 14.16
N LEU A 301 7.75 7.82 14.59
CA LEU A 301 7.25 7.58 15.93
C LEU A 301 8.41 7.11 16.80
N LEU A 302 8.81 7.93 17.78
CA LEU A 302 9.83 7.58 18.76
C LEU A 302 9.19 6.82 19.92
N ILE A 303 9.73 5.66 20.26
CA ILE A 303 9.16 4.73 21.24
C ILE A 303 10.24 4.41 22.29
N ASP A 304 9.97 4.66 23.57
CA ASP A 304 10.86 4.31 24.68
C ASP A 304 10.41 3.00 25.32
N VAL A 305 11.30 2.00 25.31
CA VAL A 305 11.07 0.74 26.01
C VAL A 305 11.83 0.70 27.33
N ALA A 306 11.23 0.10 28.35
CA ALA A 306 11.93 -0.21 29.60
C ALA A 306 13.22 -1.00 29.31
N GLY A 307 14.25 -0.80 30.15
CA GLY A 307 15.60 -1.29 29.85
C GLY A 307 15.66 -2.80 29.62
N VAL A 308 16.39 -3.22 28.59
CA VAL A 308 16.59 -4.63 28.23
C VAL A 308 17.91 -5.08 28.87
N GLY A 309 17.83 -5.84 29.98
CA GLY A 309 19.00 -6.36 30.72
C GLY A 309 18.63 -7.01 32.06
N ASP A 310 19.55 -7.80 32.61
CA ASP A 310 19.40 -8.83 33.67
C ASP A 310 18.95 -8.39 35.08
N ALA A 311 18.12 -7.36 35.22
CA ALA A 311 17.45 -7.07 36.48
C ALA A 311 16.12 -7.81 36.58
N VAL A 312 16.23 -9.12 36.86
CA VAL A 312 15.25 -9.97 37.55
C VAL A 312 15.05 -9.31 38.94
N ASP A 313 13.97 -8.56 39.19
CA ASP A 313 12.83 -9.06 39.98
C ASP A 313 11.71 -7.99 40.16
N SER A 314 11.66 -6.91 39.35
CA SER A 314 10.68 -5.82 39.59
C SER A 314 9.92 -5.29 38.37
N LEU A 315 10.11 -5.85 37.18
CA LEU A 315 9.36 -5.46 35.98
C LEU A 315 8.27 -6.48 35.66
N ASP A 316 7.02 -6.03 35.66
CA ASP A 316 5.84 -6.82 35.28
C ASP A 316 6.08 -7.57 33.96
N ALA A 317 5.68 -8.84 33.90
CA ALA A 317 5.76 -9.66 32.68
C ALA A 317 5.09 -8.99 31.46
N GLN A 318 4.12 -8.11 31.71
CA GLN A 318 3.46 -7.28 30.71
C GLN A 318 4.40 -6.24 30.08
N ALA A 319 5.21 -5.54 30.89
CA ALA A 319 6.17 -4.55 30.39
C ALA A 319 7.27 -5.21 29.55
N GLN A 320 7.72 -6.41 29.94
CA GLN A 320 8.69 -7.18 29.16
C GLN A 320 8.12 -7.66 27.81
N ARG A 321 6.84 -8.09 27.79
CA ARG A 321 6.15 -8.45 26.54
C ARG A 321 6.01 -7.23 25.64
N ALA A 322 5.55 -6.11 26.17
CA ALA A 322 5.41 -4.86 25.43
C ALA A 322 6.74 -4.36 24.83
N ALA A 323 7.85 -4.46 25.58
CA ALA A 323 9.17 -4.12 25.08
C ALA A 323 9.62 -5.04 23.92
N ARG A 324 9.36 -6.35 24.03
CA ARG A 324 9.65 -7.32 22.96
C ARG A 324 8.81 -7.06 21.71
N ASP A 325 7.54 -6.75 21.87
CA ASP A 325 6.63 -6.47 20.75
C ASP A 325 6.99 -5.14 20.06
N ALA A 326 7.38 -4.12 20.84
CA ALA A 326 7.91 -2.87 20.31
C ALA A 326 9.20 -3.08 19.50
N LEU A 327 10.14 -3.89 20.01
CA LEU A 327 11.38 -4.23 19.29
C LEU A 327 11.11 -5.02 17.99
N LYS A 328 10.19 -6.00 18.01
CA LYS A 328 9.80 -6.76 16.82
C LYS A 328 9.15 -5.90 15.73
N SER A 329 8.51 -4.82 16.12
CA SER A 329 7.85 -3.87 15.22
C SER A 329 8.69 -2.62 14.93
N ALA A 330 9.92 -2.56 15.43
CA ALA A 330 10.83 -1.45 15.21
C ALA A 330 11.26 -1.40 13.74
N ASP A 331 11.39 -0.18 13.21
CA ASP A 331 12.00 0.08 11.91
C ASP A 331 13.48 0.47 12.02
N LEU A 332 13.88 0.96 13.20
CA LEU A 332 15.23 1.34 13.58
C LEU A 332 15.34 1.24 15.10
N VAL A 333 16.45 0.70 15.62
CA VAL A 333 16.74 0.67 17.05
C VAL A 333 17.80 1.72 17.38
N VAL A 334 17.57 2.48 18.45
CA VAL A 334 18.58 3.34 19.09
C VAL A 334 18.95 2.67 20.40
N TRP A 335 20.14 2.07 20.45
CA TRP A 335 20.65 1.47 21.67
C TRP A 335 21.41 2.52 22.48
N VAL A 336 20.89 2.85 23.65
CA VAL A 336 21.41 3.91 24.52
C VAL A 336 22.13 3.30 25.72
N GLU A 337 23.34 3.79 25.97
CA GLU A 337 24.09 3.45 27.19
C GLU A 337 24.56 4.69 27.93
N ASN A 338 24.80 4.52 29.24
CA ASN A 338 25.45 5.55 30.02
C ASN A 338 26.97 5.49 29.76
N VAL A 339 27.50 6.51 29.08
CA VAL A 339 28.90 6.59 28.67
C VAL A 339 29.88 6.66 29.85
N THR A 340 29.42 7.03 31.06
CA THR A 340 30.28 7.07 32.25
C THR A 340 30.45 5.72 32.93
N GLU A 341 29.52 4.79 32.69
CA GLU A 341 29.43 3.48 33.36
C GLU A 341 29.71 2.31 32.42
N SER A 342 29.69 2.56 31.11
CA SER A 342 29.74 1.52 30.08
C SER A 342 31.06 1.56 29.33
N ASP A 343 31.65 0.38 29.13
CA ASP A 343 32.86 0.21 28.34
C ASP A 343 32.49 0.11 26.85
N PRO A 344 32.94 1.05 25.98
CA PRO A 344 32.64 1.02 24.55
C PRO A 344 33.10 -0.28 23.85
N ALA A 345 34.07 -1.01 24.42
CA ALA A 345 34.53 -2.29 23.89
C ALA A 345 33.45 -3.39 23.96
N ARG A 346 32.38 -3.19 24.74
CA ARG A 346 31.26 -4.13 24.88
C ARG A 346 30.21 -4.02 23.78
N ARG A 347 30.47 -3.28 22.70
CA ARG A 347 29.61 -3.28 21.49
C ARG A 347 29.35 -4.70 20.96
N ALA A 348 30.30 -5.62 21.15
CA ALA A 348 30.15 -7.03 20.78
C ALA A 348 29.15 -7.81 21.64
N GLU A 349 28.78 -7.29 22.82
CA GLU A 349 27.80 -7.89 23.74
C GLU A 349 26.37 -7.37 23.51
N LEU A 350 26.17 -6.51 22.50
CA LEU A 350 24.85 -5.96 22.19
C LEU A 350 23.92 -7.06 21.68
N PRO A 351 22.61 -6.98 21.98
CA PRO A 351 21.63 -7.85 21.36
C PRO A 351 21.69 -7.71 19.84
N VAL A 352 21.58 -8.83 19.14
CA VAL A 352 21.42 -8.83 17.68
C VAL A 352 20.00 -8.38 17.36
N PHE A 353 19.86 -7.36 16.52
CA PHE A 353 18.59 -6.87 16.02
C PHE A 353 18.46 -7.20 14.53
N ASP A 354 17.26 -7.61 14.11
CA ASP A 354 16.93 -7.87 12.69
C ASP A 354 16.82 -6.57 11.86
N VAL A 355 16.93 -5.42 12.53
CA VAL A 355 16.83 -4.08 11.94
C VAL A 355 18.08 -3.26 12.24
N PRO A 356 18.37 -2.20 11.47
CA PRO A 356 19.52 -1.35 11.75
C PRO A 356 19.50 -0.83 13.19
N CYS A 357 20.69 -0.71 13.78
CA CYS A 357 20.87 -0.19 15.13
C CYS A 357 21.86 0.99 15.11
N LEU A 358 21.55 2.03 15.88
CA LEU A 358 22.46 3.13 16.21
C LEU A 358 22.86 3.01 17.67
N PHE A 359 24.16 2.92 17.92
CA PHE A 359 24.72 2.80 19.25
C PHE A 359 25.11 4.17 19.80
N VAL A 360 24.40 4.63 20.83
CA VAL A 360 24.45 6.00 21.33
C VAL A 360 24.91 6.05 22.79
N GLY A 361 25.99 6.78 23.04
CA GLY A 361 26.50 7.03 24.38
C GLY A 361 25.87 8.29 24.98
N ASN A 362 24.94 8.12 25.91
CA ASN A 362 24.28 9.22 26.61
C ASN A 362 25.07 9.66 27.86
N LYS A 363 24.78 10.87 28.36
CA LYS A 363 25.44 11.56 29.48
C LYS A 363 26.87 12.01 29.18
N CYS A 364 27.14 12.41 27.94
CA CYS A 364 28.47 12.87 27.54
C CYS A 364 28.91 14.17 28.25
N ASP A 365 27.98 14.93 28.82
CA ASP A 365 28.24 16.10 29.67
C ASP A 365 29.04 15.77 30.94
N LEU A 366 28.99 14.51 31.38
CA LEU A 366 29.74 14.01 32.52
C LEU A 366 31.16 13.52 32.14
N LEU A 367 31.50 13.50 30.85
CA LEU A 367 32.83 13.15 30.39
C LEU A 367 33.74 14.39 30.37
N GLY A 368 34.93 14.27 30.97
CA GLY A 368 35.99 15.24 30.72
C GLY A 368 36.53 15.14 29.28
N ALA A 369 37.06 16.25 28.74
CA ALA A 369 37.62 16.35 27.38
C ALA A 369 38.52 15.17 26.93
N PRO A 370 39.47 14.65 27.74
CA PRO A 370 40.31 13.52 27.33
C PRO A 370 39.59 12.15 27.32
N ARG A 371 38.45 11.99 28.01
CA ARG A 371 37.64 10.77 27.98
C ARG A 371 36.66 10.75 26.80
N ALA A 372 36.10 11.91 26.43
CA ALA A 372 35.24 12.03 25.25
C ALA A 372 35.98 11.60 23.96
N ALA A 373 37.24 12.00 23.80
CA ALA A 373 38.08 11.60 22.66
C ALA A 373 38.42 10.09 22.61
N LYS A 374 38.23 9.35 23.72
CA LYS A 374 38.52 7.92 23.84
C LYS A 374 37.29 7.02 23.76
N ALA A 375 36.08 7.59 23.67
CA ALA A 375 34.83 6.82 23.59
C ALA A 375 34.60 6.26 22.15
N THR A 376 35.60 5.61 21.56
CA THR A 376 35.67 5.18 20.14
C THR A 376 34.79 3.98 19.79
N GLY A 377 33.74 3.68 20.56
CA GLY A 377 32.84 2.55 20.32
C GLY A 377 31.41 2.95 19.97
N TYR A 378 31.01 4.19 20.27
CA TYR A 378 29.67 4.72 19.98
C TYR A 378 29.62 5.33 18.58
N ASP A 379 28.47 5.20 17.92
CA ASP A 379 28.22 5.90 16.67
C ASP A 379 28.04 7.41 16.94
N LEU A 380 27.41 7.76 18.07
CA LEU A 380 27.20 9.15 18.52
C LEU A 380 27.27 9.27 20.04
N LEU A 381 27.72 10.45 20.52
CA LEU A 381 27.68 10.84 21.92
C LEU A 381 26.63 11.94 22.11
N VAL A 382 25.77 11.78 23.12
CA VAL A 382 24.69 12.74 23.39
C VAL A 382 24.58 13.05 24.88
N SER A 383 23.94 14.17 25.17
CA SER A 383 23.46 14.49 26.51
C SER A 383 21.98 14.83 26.46
N ALA A 384 21.16 13.93 27.01
CA ALA A 384 19.75 14.21 27.20
C ALA A 384 19.51 15.42 28.14
N THR A 385 20.46 15.76 29.01
CA THR A 385 20.35 16.89 29.94
C THR A 385 20.63 18.22 29.25
N THR A 386 21.79 18.33 28.59
CA THR A 386 22.25 19.60 27.99
C THR A 386 21.75 19.81 26.56
N GLY A 387 21.35 18.74 25.87
CA GLY A 387 20.97 18.76 24.46
C GLY A 387 22.13 18.57 23.48
N ALA A 388 23.37 18.44 23.97
CA ALA A 388 24.53 18.16 23.12
C ALA A 388 24.33 16.87 22.33
N GLY A 389 24.69 16.89 21.04
CA GLY A 389 24.62 15.73 20.14
C GLY A 389 23.23 15.36 19.61
N LEU A 390 22.16 16.04 20.03
CA LEU A 390 20.80 15.64 19.65
C LEU A 390 20.44 15.99 18.20
N ASP A 391 20.93 17.10 17.67
CA ASP A 391 20.69 17.45 16.27
C ASP A 391 21.46 16.51 15.32
N GLU A 392 22.67 16.11 15.71
CA GLU A 392 23.45 15.07 15.02
C GLU A 392 22.74 13.72 15.09
N LEU A 393 22.16 13.35 16.24
CA LEU A 393 21.35 12.15 16.38
C LEU A 393 20.10 12.21 15.48
N LYS A 394 19.37 13.33 15.45
CA LYS A 394 18.23 13.50 14.54
C LYS A 394 18.64 13.35 13.08
N THR A 395 19.78 13.93 12.70
CA THR A 395 20.33 13.83 11.34
C THR A 395 20.70 12.38 10.99
N ALA A 396 21.34 11.66 11.91
CA ALA A 396 21.69 10.25 11.72
C ALA A 396 20.45 9.34 11.64
N LEU A 397 19.41 9.63 12.43
CA LEU A 397 18.12 8.92 12.36
C LEU A 397 17.46 9.14 11.00
N ALA A 398 17.43 10.38 10.51
CA ALA A 398 16.88 10.70 9.19
C ALA A 398 17.62 9.95 8.09
N ALA A 399 18.95 9.99 8.10
CA ALA A 399 19.78 9.30 7.11
C ALA A 399 19.56 7.78 7.13
N ARG A 400 19.51 7.15 8.30
CA ARG A 400 19.28 5.70 8.40
C ARG A 400 17.87 5.27 7.96
N LEU A 401 16.86 6.10 8.20
CA LEU A 401 15.52 5.85 7.68
C LEU A 401 15.51 5.97 6.14
N GLN A 402 16.16 6.99 5.58
CA GLN A 402 16.28 7.20 4.13
C GLN A 402 17.10 6.11 3.42
N ASP A 403 18.22 5.67 3.99
CA ASP A 403 19.04 4.57 3.45
C ASP A 403 18.23 3.29 3.36
N ARG A 404 17.38 3.02 4.35
CA ARG A 404 16.48 1.88 4.34
C ARG A 404 15.42 2.02 3.24
N GLU A 405 14.86 3.22 3.05
CA GLU A 405 13.94 3.45 1.92
C GLU A 405 14.62 3.28 0.57
N SER A 406 15.90 3.63 0.45
CA SER A 406 16.70 3.50 -0.77
C SER A 406 17.19 2.07 -1.03
N ALA A 407 17.37 1.28 0.03
CA ALA A 407 17.74 -0.14 -0.05
C ALA A 407 16.56 -1.04 -0.43
N VAL A 408 15.33 -0.56 -0.27
CA VAL A 408 14.15 -1.21 -0.85
C VAL A 408 14.28 -1.14 -2.37
N SER A 409 14.29 -2.31 -3.02
CA SER A 409 14.45 -2.43 -4.47
C SER A 409 13.49 -1.48 -5.19
N ASP A 410 13.96 -0.84 -6.26
CA ASP A 410 13.09 -0.08 -7.15
C ASP A 410 11.89 -0.96 -7.56
N SER A 411 12.08 -2.28 -7.73
CA SER A 411 11.03 -3.26 -8.02
C SER A 411 9.98 -3.54 -6.93
N ALA A 412 9.98 -2.81 -5.82
CA ALA A 412 9.07 -3.08 -4.71
C ALA A 412 7.61 -2.81 -5.06
N VAL A 413 6.73 -3.72 -4.65
CA VAL A 413 5.28 -3.57 -4.77
C VAL A 413 4.68 -3.47 -3.38
N ALA A 414 3.63 -2.67 -3.24
CA ALA A 414 2.84 -2.60 -2.03
C ALA A 414 2.11 -3.91 -1.77
N LEU A 415 2.36 -4.55 -0.63
CA LEU A 415 1.67 -5.77 -0.25
C LEU A 415 0.82 -5.53 1.00
N MET A 416 -0.48 -5.73 0.86
CA MET A 416 -1.42 -5.80 1.97
C MET A 416 -1.30 -7.17 2.66
N SER A 417 -1.91 -7.31 3.85
CA SER A 417 -1.86 -8.55 4.62
C SER A 417 -2.44 -9.73 3.86
N GLU A 418 -3.52 -9.49 3.13
CA GLU A 418 -4.24 -10.44 2.31
C GLU A 418 -3.37 -10.86 1.11
N HIS A 419 -2.68 -9.91 0.47
CA HIS A 419 -1.76 -10.22 -0.63
C HIS A 419 -0.62 -11.12 -0.16
N ARG A 420 -0.05 -10.78 1.00
CA ARG A 420 1.05 -11.53 1.59
C ARG A 420 0.61 -12.93 2.00
N ALA A 421 -0.56 -13.07 2.63
CA ALA A 421 -1.11 -14.37 2.99
C ALA A 421 -1.27 -15.27 1.76
N ALA A 422 -1.86 -14.78 0.68
CA ALA A 422 -2.00 -15.54 -0.56
C ALA A 422 -0.65 -15.93 -1.18
N LEU A 423 0.32 -15.01 -1.20
CA LEU A 423 1.68 -15.30 -1.68
C LEU A 423 2.40 -16.35 -0.82
N ASP A 424 2.27 -16.26 0.50
CA ASP A 424 2.90 -17.20 1.44
C ASP A 424 2.25 -18.59 1.31
N SER A 425 0.91 -18.68 1.26
CA SER A 425 0.17 -19.93 0.99
C SER A 425 0.58 -20.58 -0.34
N ALA A 426 0.69 -19.79 -1.42
CA ALA A 426 1.14 -20.27 -2.72
C ALA A 426 2.59 -20.79 -2.67
N LEU A 427 3.49 -20.08 -1.98
CA LEU A 427 4.88 -20.52 -1.79
C LEU A 427 4.98 -21.81 -0.98
N GLU A 428 4.15 -21.99 0.05
CA GLU A 428 4.07 -23.23 0.82
C GLU A 428 3.63 -24.41 -0.04
N ALA A 429 2.56 -24.25 -0.83
CA ALA A 429 2.10 -25.28 -1.77
C ALA A 429 3.16 -25.63 -2.82
N LEU A 430 3.84 -24.63 -3.39
CA LEU A 430 4.95 -24.86 -4.32
C LEU A 430 6.10 -25.63 -3.67
N ASN A 431 6.45 -25.33 -2.41
CA ASN A 431 7.50 -26.05 -1.71
C ASN A 431 7.12 -27.51 -1.44
N ARG A 432 5.85 -27.80 -1.12
CA ARG A 432 5.35 -29.18 -1.01
C ARG A 432 5.43 -29.92 -2.34
N ALA A 433 4.97 -29.30 -3.43
CA ALA A 433 5.05 -29.87 -4.78
C ALA A 433 6.51 -30.16 -5.21
N ILE A 434 7.44 -29.22 -4.95
CA ILE A 434 8.87 -29.41 -5.22
C ILE A 434 9.44 -30.58 -4.40
N GLY A 435 9.03 -30.72 -3.13
CA GLY A 435 9.44 -31.82 -2.26
C GLY A 435 9.00 -33.18 -2.82
N LEU A 436 7.74 -33.30 -3.23
CA LEU A 436 7.16 -34.50 -3.85
C LEU A 436 7.85 -34.86 -5.17
N ALA A 437 8.06 -33.87 -6.05
CA ALA A 437 8.76 -34.07 -7.32
C ALA A 437 10.23 -34.50 -7.12
N THR A 438 10.87 -34.06 -6.04
CA THR A 438 12.27 -34.43 -5.72
C THR A 438 12.36 -35.85 -5.15
N ALA A 439 11.38 -36.26 -4.33
CA ALA A 439 11.35 -37.60 -3.74
C ALA A 439 11.07 -38.71 -4.78
N SER A 440 10.44 -38.35 -5.91
CA SER A 440 9.93 -39.28 -6.92
C SER A 440 11.01 -39.99 -7.78
N GLY A 441 12.30 -39.60 -7.72
CA GLY A 441 13.34 -40.30 -8.51
C GLY A 441 13.15 -40.15 -10.02
N GLU A 442 13.13 -41.26 -10.78
CA GLU A 442 12.98 -41.23 -12.25
C GLU A 442 11.51 -41.18 -12.73
N THR A 443 10.55 -41.61 -11.92
CA THR A 443 9.12 -41.67 -12.29
C THR A 443 8.26 -40.90 -11.28
N LEU A 444 7.27 -40.15 -11.76
CA LEU A 444 6.44 -39.28 -10.91
C LEU A 444 5.38 -40.08 -10.12
N ALA A 445 5.81 -40.87 -9.13
CA ALA A 445 4.94 -41.78 -8.38
C ALA A 445 3.80 -41.06 -7.61
N ASP A 446 4.05 -39.82 -7.15
CA ASP A 446 3.10 -39.01 -6.40
C ASP A 446 2.42 -37.92 -7.28
N ALA A 447 2.21 -38.20 -8.56
CA ALA A 447 1.67 -37.24 -9.53
C ALA A 447 0.32 -36.63 -9.09
N ASP A 448 -0.56 -37.40 -8.44
CA ASP A 448 -1.84 -36.90 -7.90
C ASP A 448 -1.64 -35.83 -6.82
N LEU A 449 -0.69 -36.06 -5.91
CA LEU A 449 -0.38 -35.12 -4.82
C LEU A 449 0.28 -33.85 -5.37
N VAL A 450 1.18 -34.01 -6.35
CA VAL A 450 1.76 -32.88 -7.08
C VAL A 450 0.65 -32.06 -7.75
N ALA A 451 -0.23 -32.69 -8.52
CA ALA A 451 -1.34 -32.01 -9.20
C ALA A 451 -2.24 -31.26 -8.21
N ALA A 452 -2.54 -31.86 -7.05
CA ALA A 452 -3.32 -31.21 -6.00
C ALA A 452 -2.64 -29.94 -5.45
N GLU A 453 -1.33 -29.99 -5.14
CA GLU A 453 -0.58 -28.83 -4.66
C GLU A 453 -0.46 -27.73 -5.72
N LEU A 454 -0.35 -28.08 -7.01
CA LEU A 454 -0.34 -27.13 -8.11
C LEU A 454 -1.68 -26.39 -8.23
N ARG A 455 -2.81 -27.10 -8.05
CA ARG A 455 -4.15 -26.49 -8.03
C ARG A 455 -4.31 -25.51 -6.87
N ILE A 456 -3.88 -25.89 -5.67
CA ILE A 456 -3.89 -25.01 -4.48
C ILE A 456 -3.07 -23.73 -4.75
N ALA A 457 -1.85 -23.87 -5.26
CA ALA A 457 -1.01 -22.72 -5.59
C ALA A 457 -1.67 -21.80 -6.63
N ALA A 458 -2.31 -22.37 -7.65
CA ALA A 458 -2.99 -21.60 -8.70
C ALA A 458 -4.27 -20.89 -8.21
N GLU A 459 -4.98 -21.47 -7.25
CA GLU A 459 -6.17 -20.89 -6.59
C GLU A 459 -5.78 -19.69 -5.71
N GLU A 460 -4.77 -19.86 -4.85
CA GLU A 460 -4.24 -18.77 -3.99
C GLU A 460 -3.77 -17.57 -4.81
N LEU A 461 -3.08 -17.81 -5.92
CA LEU A 461 -2.69 -16.74 -6.86
C LEU A 461 -3.88 -16.15 -7.62
N GLY A 462 -4.99 -16.87 -7.70
CA GLY A 462 -6.22 -16.42 -8.35
C GLY A 462 -6.96 -15.34 -7.58
N VAL A 463 -6.86 -15.36 -6.26
CA VAL A 463 -7.34 -14.30 -5.37
C VAL A 463 -6.65 -12.97 -5.71
N LEU A 464 -5.33 -12.99 -5.93
CA LEU A 464 -4.55 -11.79 -6.27
C LEU A 464 -4.92 -11.16 -7.62
N ALA A 465 -5.43 -11.98 -8.54
CA ALA A 465 -5.87 -11.58 -9.87
C ALA A 465 -7.36 -11.17 -9.94
N GLY A 466 -8.07 -11.11 -8.80
CA GLY A 466 -9.44 -10.62 -8.69
C GLY A 466 -10.49 -11.49 -9.37
N ARG A 467 -10.27 -12.82 -9.46
CA ARG A 467 -11.19 -13.75 -10.14
C ARG A 467 -12.16 -14.49 -9.21
N GLU A 468 -11.94 -14.46 -7.90
CA GLU A 468 -12.74 -15.21 -6.91
C GLU A 468 -12.96 -14.38 -5.64
N ASP A 469 -13.73 -13.29 -5.75
CA ASP A 469 -14.04 -12.44 -4.59
C ASP A 469 -15.49 -12.63 -4.14
N THR A 470 -15.66 -12.90 -2.84
CA THR A 470 -16.98 -12.91 -2.18
C THR A 470 -17.40 -11.49 -1.81
N GLU A 471 -18.69 -11.18 -1.90
CA GLU A 471 -19.24 -9.85 -1.58
C GLU A 471 -18.82 -9.33 -0.17
N ASP A 472 -18.66 -10.25 0.80
CA ASP A 472 -18.24 -9.94 2.17
C ASP A 472 -16.77 -9.50 2.30
N LEU A 473 -15.89 -9.99 1.41
CA LEU A 473 -14.49 -9.58 1.37
C LEU A 473 -14.38 -8.15 0.83
N LEU A 474 -15.12 -7.87 -0.25
CA LEU A 474 -15.20 -6.55 -0.86
C LEU A 474 -15.71 -5.50 0.15
N GLY A 475 -16.79 -5.81 0.88
CA GLY A 475 -17.33 -4.91 1.90
C GLY A 475 -16.30 -4.52 2.98
N ARG A 476 -15.49 -5.47 3.46
CA ARG A 476 -14.42 -5.20 4.44
C ARG A 476 -13.31 -4.33 3.89
N ILE A 477 -12.87 -4.59 2.66
CA ILE A 477 -11.78 -3.85 2.02
C ILE A 477 -12.18 -2.40 1.78
N PHE A 478 -13.33 -2.17 1.17
CA PHE A 478 -13.78 -0.82 0.81
C PHE A 478 -14.28 0.00 2.00
N SER A 479 -14.65 -0.64 3.12
CA SER A 479 -14.98 0.09 4.36
C SER A 479 -13.82 0.95 4.90
N ARG A 480 -12.57 0.63 4.55
CA ARG A 480 -11.36 1.39 4.94
C ARG A 480 -11.05 2.56 4.00
N PHE A 481 -11.73 2.66 2.86
CA PHE A 481 -11.52 3.73 1.88
C PHE A 481 -12.26 4.99 2.33
N CYS A 482 -11.85 6.15 1.80
CA CYS A 482 -12.59 7.39 2.02
C CYS A 482 -13.90 7.38 1.21
N VAL A 483 -14.92 8.08 1.72
CA VAL A 483 -16.14 8.38 0.95
C VAL A 483 -15.77 9.28 -0.24
N GLY A 484 -16.34 9.01 -1.41
CA GLY A 484 -16.08 9.76 -2.64
C GLY A 484 -14.96 9.23 -3.54
N LYS A 485 -14.47 8.02 -3.23
CA LYS A 485 -13.44 7.31 -3.97
C LYS A 485 -13.93 6.02 -4.56
#